data_AF-A0A849D4A0-F1
#
_entry.id   AF-A0A849D4A0-F1
#
_cell.length_a   1.000
_cell.length_b   1.000
_cell.length_c   1.000
_cell.angle_alpha   90.00
_cell.angle_beta   90.00
_cell.angle_gamma   90.00
#
_symmetry.space_group_name_H-M   'P 1'
#
loop_
_entity.id
_entity.type
_entity.pdbx_description
1 polymer ?
#
loop_
_entity_poly.entity_id
_entity_poly.type
_entity_poly.pdbx_seq_one_letter_code
_entity_poly.pdbx_strand_id
1 'polypeptide(L)'
;LQDILTENNPRLIYVYDFLSMWTFFVELADIVAKEDGRSYPNLLFSFGELPDSPPEKHFEAEGGLDYDDTLESYDDMDFDENWN
;
A
#
# COMPACT_ATOMS: atom_id res chain seq x y z
N LEU A 1 9.88 7.66 9.93
CA LEU A 1 8.49 8.14 10.17
C LEU A 1 8.44 9.66 10.26
N GLN A 2 9.34 10.29 11.02
CA GLN A 2 9.38 11.75 11.23
C GLN A 2 9.42 12.59 9.94
N ASP A 3 10.04 12.08 8.86
CA ASP A 3 10.09 12.81 7.57
C ASP A 3 8.88 12.51 6.66
N ILE A 4 8.09 11.49 6.99
CA ILE A 4 6.97 11.00 6.16
C ILE A 4 5.64 11.52 6.69
N LEU A 5 5.38 11.32 7.99
CA LEU A 5 4.23 11.85 8.70
C LEU A 5 4.64 13.14 9.40
N THR A 6 4.14 14.25 8.87
CA THR A 6 4.37 15.60 9.40
C THR A 6 3.04 16.33 9.51
N GLU A 7 3.00 17.49 10.15
CA GLU A 7 1.79 18.34 10.16
C GLU A 7 1.32 18.70 8.74
N ASN A 8 2.25 18.88 7.80
CA ASN A 8 1.95 19.18 6.40
C ASN A 8 1.55 17.93 5.59
N ASN A 9 1.91 16.75 6.06
CA ASN A 9 1.56 15.47 5.45
C ASN A 9 1.10 14.46 6.52
N PRO A 10 -0.13 14.61 7.07
CA PRO A 10 -0.56 13.87 8.25
C PRO A 10 -1.15 12.49 7.93
N ARG A 11 -1.31 12.12 6.66
CA ARG A 11 -2.04 10.91 6.26
C ARG A 11 -1.15 9.98 5.46
N LEU A 12 -1.23 8.69 5.73
CA LEU A 12 -0.62 7.67 4.90
C LEU A 12 -1.49 6.43 4.78
N ILE A 13 -1.19 5.66 3.74
CA ILE A 13 -1.71 4.31 3.52
C ILE A 13 -0.59 3.34 3.88
N TYR A 14 -0.81 2.53 4.91
CA TYR A 14 0.09 1.45 5.27
C TYR A 14 -0.44 0.15 4.68
N VAL A 15 0.31 -0.45 3.75
CA VAL A 15 -0.03 -1.75 3.16
C VAL A 15 0.82 -2.81 3.84
N TYR A 16 0.17 -3.77 4.48
CA TYR A 16 0.76 -4.94 5.08
C TYR A 16 0.43 -6.17 4.23
N ASP A 17 1.40 -7.09 4.08
CA ASP A 17 1.33 -8.26 3.20
C ASP A 17 1.06 -7.89 1.73
N PHE A 18 2.07 -8.03 0.87
CA PHE A 18 1.95 -7.62 -0.53
C PHE A 18 0.97 -8.48 -1.34
N LEU A 19 0.71 -9.73 -0.95
CA LEU A 19 -0.22 -10.59 -1.69
C LEU A 19 -1.66 -10.32 -1.26
N SER A 20 -1.88 -10.25 0.04
CA SER A 20 -3.20 -9.97 0.63
C SER A 20 -3.57 -8.50 0.62
N MET A 21 -2.58 -7.63 0.40
CA MET A 21 -2.77 -6.21 0.16
C MET A 21 -3.54 -5.52 1.30
N TRP A 22 -3.28 -5.92 2.55
CA TRP A 22 -4.04 -5.46 3.70
C TRP A 22 -3.73 -3.98 3.98
N THR A 23 -4.72 -3.13 3.71
CA THR A 23 -4.54 -1.68 3.76
C THR A 23 -5.07 -1.08 5.04
N PHE A 24 -4.25 -0.24 5.67
CA PHE A 24 -4.63 0.58 6.82
C PHE A 24 -4.48 2.06 6.46
N PHE A 25 -5.52 2.84 6.73
CA PHE A 25 -5.43 4.29 6.70
C PHE A 25 -4.90 4.77 8.06
N VAL A 26 -3.78 5.50 8.03
CA VAL A 26 -3.15 6.05 9.24
C VAL A 26 -3.14 7.56 9.14
N GLU A 27 -3.59 8.22 10.21
CA GLU A 27 -3.59 9.66 10.34
C GLU A 27 -2.83 10.09 11.60
N LEU A 28 -1.97 11.09 11.45
CA LEU A 28 -1.29 11.78 12.52
C LEU A 28 -2.28 12.72 13.20
N ALA A 29 -2.66 12.39 14.44
CA ALA A 29 -3.58 13.22 15.21
C ALA A 29 -2.89 14.45 15.82
N ASP A 30 -1.71 14.28 16.42
CA ASP A 30 -0.96 15.37 17.07
C ASP A 30 0.52 14.99 17.29
N ILE A 31 1.41 15.98 17.39
CA ILE A 31 2.82 15.83 17.74
C ILE A 31 3.06 16.51 19.10
N VAL A 32 3.20 15.69 20.14
CA VAL A 32 3.44 16.15 21.51
C VAL A 32 4.78 15.68 22.06
N ALA A 33 5.33 16.44 23.01
CA ALA A 33 6.51 16.01 23.75
C ALA A 33 6.24 14.72 24.54
N LYS A 34 7.26 13.88 24.66
CA LYS A 34 7.17 12.66 25.47
C LYS A 34 6.88 13.01 26.93
N GLU A 35 5.88 12.34 27.49
CA GLU A 35 5.53 12.48 28.91
C GLU A 35 6.32 11.47 29.75
N ASP A 36 6.99 11.95 30.80
CA ASP A 36 7.75 11.09 31.72
C ASP A 36 6.81 10.16 32.51
N GLY A 37 7.22 8.91 32.69
CA GLY A 37 6.41 7.88 33.36
C GLY A 37 5.35 7.23 32.47
N ARG A 38 5.13 7.71 31.24
CA ARG A 38 4.24 7.07 30.27
C ARG A 38 5.00 6.06 29.41
N SER A 39 4.46 4.86 29.29
CA SER A 39 4.99 3.83 28.39
C SER A 39 4.33 3.97 27.01
N TYR A 40 5.16 3.88 25.97
CA TYR A 40 4.75 3.97 24.57
C TYR A 40 5.20 2.70 23.83
N PRO A 41 4.49 2.26 22.77
CA PRO A 41 3.22 2.81 22.26
C PRO A 41 2.04 2.57 23.21
N ASN A 42 0.99 3.40 23.12
CA ASN A 42 -0.21 3.27 23.95
C ASN A 42 -1.47 3.42 23.07
N LEU A 43 -2.48 2.59 23.34
CA LEU A 43 -3.80 2.69 22.71
C LEU A 43 -4.66 3.68 23.51
N LEU A 44 -4.99 4.81 22.87
CA LEU A 44 -5.86 5.82 23.51
C LEU A 44 -7.34 5.45 23.40
N PHE A 45 -7.75 4.97 22.23
CA PHE A 45 -9.13 4.62 21.92
C PHE A 45 -9.17 3.67 20.73
N SER A 46 -10.15 2.76 20.74
CA SER A 46 -10.45 1.84 19.64
C SER A 46 -11.96 1.67 19.56
N PHE A 47 -12.50 1.63 18.34
CA PHE A 47 -13.91 1.39 18.09
C PHE A 47 -14.09 0.45 16.89
N GLY A 48 -15.07 -0.45 17.00
CA GLY A 48 -15.29 -1.51 16.02
C GLY A 48 -14.42 -2.74 16.28
N GLU A 49 -14.58 -3.74 15.41
CA GLU A 49 -13.82 -4.98 15.42
C GLU A 49 -12.97 -5.06 14.16
N LEU A 50 -11.72 -5.53 14.29
CA LEU A 50 -10.87 -5.80 13.14
C LEU A 50 -11.43 -7.06 12.43
N PRO A 51 -11.66 -7.03 11.11
CA PRO A 51 -12.10 -8.22 10.39
C PRO A 51 -11.02 -9.32 10.39
N ASP A 52 -11.45 -10.58 10.34
CA ASP A 52 -10.56 -11.74 10.32
C ASP A 52 -9.70 -11.82 9.04
N SER A 53 -10.16 -11.18 7.95
CA SER A 53 -9.48 -11.17 6.65
C SER A 53 -9.50 -9.78 6.01
N PRO A 54 -8.52 -9.45 5.15
CA PRO A 54 -8.54 -8.19 4.40
C PRO A 54 -9.79 -8.11 3.51
N PRO A 55 -10.30 -6.89 3.24
CA PRO A 55 -11.39 -6.68 2.30
C PRO A 55 -11.00 -7.14 0.88
N GLU A 56 -11.98 -7.61 0.09
CA GLU A 56 -11.76 -7.89 -1.33
C GLU A 56 -11.38 -6.60 -2.07
N LYS A 57 -10.30 -6.67 -2.88
CA LYS A 57 -9.88 -5.57 -3.73
C LYS A 57 -10.41 -5.77 -5.14
N HIS A 58 -11.22 -4.83 -5.60
CA HIS A 58 -11.59 -4.70 -7.01
C HIS A 58 -10.63 -3.72 -7.67
N PHE A 59 -9.71 -4.25 -8.49
CA PHE A 59 -8.86 -3.41 -9.33
C PHE A 59 -9.59 -3.18 -10.66
N GLU A 60 -10.21 -2.02 -10.78
CA GLU A 60 -10.81 -1.58 -12.04
C GLU A 60 -9.80 -0.68 -12.76
N ALA A 61 -9.42 -1.04 -13.98
CA ALA A 61 -8.63 -0.18 -14.85
C ALA A 61 -9.59 0.75 -15.61
N GLU A 62 -9.43 2.06 -15.45
CA GLU A 62 -10.08 3.02 -16.34
C GLU A 62 -9.34 3.01 -17.68
N GLY A 63 -9.85 2.21 -18.62
CA GLY A 63 -9.27 2.03 -19.94
C GLY A 63 -9.13 0.55 -20.26
N GLY A 64 -9.91 0.08 -21.24
CA GLY A 64 -9.70 -1.23 -21.81
C GLY A 64 -8.26 -1.32 -22.27
N LEU A 65 -7.56 -2.37 -21.85
CA LEU A 65 -6.30 -2.75 -22.48
C LEU A 65 -6.65 -3.03 -23.95
N ASP A 66 -6.35 -2.08 -24.82
CA ASP A 66 -6.46 -2.25 -26.25
C ASP A 66 -5.31 -3.18 -26.65
N TYR A 67 -5.53 -4.48 -26.44
CA TYR A 67 -4.58 -5.56 -26.69
C TYR A 67 -4.26 -5.73 -28.19
N ASP A 68 -4.88 -4.93 -29.06
CA ASP A 68 -4.82 -5.10 -30.51
C ASP A 68 -3.60 -4.43 -31.18
N ASP A 69 -2.98 -3.41 -30.56
CA ASP A 69 -2.00 -2.56 -31.27
C ASP A 69 -0.52 -2.71 -30.84
N THR A 70 -0.17 -3.65 -29.95
CA THR A 70 1.25 -3.84 -29.53
C THR A 70 1.72 -5.29 -29.41
N LEU A 71 0.87 -6.27 -29.75
CA LEU A 71 1.27 -7.67 -29.95
C LEU A 71 1.51 -7.93 -31.44
N GLU A 72 2.26 -7.06 -32.11
CA GLU A 72 2.90 -7.45 -33.37
C GLU A 72 3.91 -8.55 -33.04
N SER A 73 3.43 -9.78 -33.18
CA SER A 73 4.20 -11.01 -33.37
C SER A 73 5.38 -11.23 -32.42
N TYR A 74 5.17 -12.07 -31.40
CA TYR A 74 6.28 -12.76 -30.73
C TYR A 74 7.19 -13.54 -31.71
N ASP A 75 6.75 -13.77 -32.96
CA ASP A 75 7.56 -14.43 -34.00
C ASP A 75 8.63 -13.52 -34.64
N ASP A 76 8.59 -12.20 -34.42
CA ASP A 76 9.60 -11.25 -34.97
C ASP A 76 10.68 -10.88 -33.93
N MET A 77 10.54 -11.39 -32.70
CA MET A 77 11.62 -11.36 -31.73
C MET A 77 12.55 -12.52 -32.03
N ASP A 78 13.59 -12.27 -32.85
CA ASP A 78 14.75 -13.15 -33.01
C ASP A 78 15.43 -13.35 -31.63
N PHE A 79 14.84 -14.22 -30.81
CA PHE A 79 15.44 -14.77 -29.61
C PHE A 79 16.61 -15.63 -30.09
N ASP A 80 17.78 -15.00 -30.21
CA ASP A 80 19.03 -15.70 -30.35
C ASP A 80 19.19 -16.55 -29.08
N GLU A 81 18.81 -17.83 -29.16
CA GLU A 81 18.92 -18.86 -28.10
C GLU A 81 20.40 -19.18 -27.81
N ASN A 82 21.19 -18.16 -27.49
CA ASN A 82 22.56 -18.27 -27.07
C ASN A 82 22.66 -18.02 -25.56
N TRP A 83 21.83 -18.75 -24.81
CA TRP A 83 22.03 -18.94 -23.39
C TRP A 83 22.99 -20.12 -23.21
N ASN A 84 24.26 -19.79 -22.98
CA ASN A 84 25.28 -20.71 -22.48
C ASN A 84 25.52 -20.41 -21.00
#